data_AF-A0A2H3KPY3-F1
#
_entry.id   AF-A0A2H3KPY3-F1
#
_cell.length_a   1.000
_cell.length_b   1.000
_cell.length_c   1.000
_cell.angle_alpha   90.00
_cell.angle_beta   90.00
_cell.angle_gamma   90.00
#
_symmetry.space_group_name_H-M   'P 1'
#
loop_
_entity.id
_entity.type
_entity.pdbx_description
1 polymer ?
#
loop_
_entity_poly.entity_id
_entity_poly.type
_entity_poly.pdbx_seq_one_letter_code
_entity_poly.pdbx_strand_id
1 'polypeptide(L)'
;MMDLEEKIKIKPDDGFIADYIYDFLNGKLQVPVFQRDFVWNTEQKLELLRSIAKGYPIGSVLIWKPNQDTIDIFQNIDKDLTLGGYEVPPKNYDSLYILDGFQRLSTLIGCLLNPNFAEQKGIKRNNSIWHKEFNFVFNLLDKDFEVVRSKDLSKLSTYQIPVYKLVDSKNFYAFQTSLFNNDISDDVETLLQRYQEIGDRYSKYKIPNVKLYGGTIAEAIEVFQKLNSQGSEITTDWLISASLIKKDPNFRLGDEITNLLENELKPYNFDKLKREVVLNCIINSFEDVYFDVISKNSTKKIENLVQREDFIEVAKFTFKSIIKTVEFLFKELMVIDVKLLPYSNQFIFITYFFNKTENPTTEQLQVLKNWFWVTTYSNYFTIYNLSKQRTAFQTFQRFVFCNESPIFIDGNKKFAIEKFPKKISMGSVRGKALALFMLNYSRDFNPVENGNEADFRTAKIFDVYTFKNKDEILMFENSSENTNVFYEKFDSKNISFPNEKYFLGNFNDNPEAFLKERKGKIIEEEMKFVKSLGLDYFEDGFISDEDTKEDWNNS
;
A
#
# COMPACT_ATOMS: atom_id res chain seq x y z
N MET A 1 37.18 -13.79 22.26
CA MET A 1 36.77 -12.39 22.46
C MET A 1 35.59 -12.18 21.54
N MET A 2 34.38 -11.99 22.08
CA MET A 2 33.24 -11.52 21.29
C MET A 2 33.54 -10.06 20.95
N ASP A 3 33.68 -9.74 19.66
CA ASP A 3 33.66 -8.36 19.21
C ASP A 3 32.34 -7.74 19.69
N LEU A 4 32.44 -6.77 20.58
CA LEU A 4 31.35 -5.86 20.90
C LEU A 4 31.17 -4.98 19.65
N GLU A 5 30.32 -5.41 18.73
CA GLU A 5 29.89 -4.57 17.60
C GLU A 5 29.51 -3.17 18.12
N GLU A 6 30.12 -2.13 17.55
CA GLU A 6 29.94 -0.75 17.99
C GLU A 6 28.48 -0.32 17.86
N LYS A 7 27.76 -0.30 18.98
CA LYS A 7 26.37 0.18 19.06
C LYS A 7 26.22 1.60 18.53
N ILE A 8 25.12 1.86 17.81
CA ILE A 8 24.72 3.20 17.36
C ILE A 8 24.73 4.20 18.53
N LYS A 9 25.45 5.30 18.37
CA LYS A 9 25.42 6.44 19.30
C LYS A 9 24.39 7.46 18.83
N ILE A 10 23.49 7.87 19.73
CA ILE A 10 22.40 8.82 19.45
C ILE A 10 22.75 10.17 20.06
N LYS A 11 22.70 11.25 19.27
CA LYS A 11 22.94 12.62 19.74
C LYS A 11 21.83 13.57 19.28
N PRO A 12 21.05 14.16 20.20
CA PRO A 12 20.13 15.24 19.85
C PRO A 12 20.91 16.54 19.59
N ASP A 13 20.43 17.34 18.64
CA ASP A 13 21.05 18.58 18.18
C ASP A 13 19.98 19.48 17.51
N ASP A 14 20.35 20.68 17.09
CA ASP A 14 19.53 21.52 16.19
C ASP A 14 20.39 22.09 15.05
N GLY A 15 19.75 22.59 14.01
CA GLY A 15 20.45 23.18 12.86
C GLY A 15 19.58 24.19 12.15
N PHE A 16 20.18 25.25 11.59
CA PHE A 16 19.45 26.21 10.78
C PHE A 16 19.06 25.60 9.44
N ILE A 17 17.98 26.09 8.82
CA ILE A 17 17.60 25.65 7.47
C ILE A 17 18.77 25.81 6.47
N ALA A 18 19.53 26.90 6.61
CA ALA A 18 20.70 27.18 5.79
C ALA A 18 21.78 26.09 5.90
N ASP A 19 21.96 25.48 7.08
CA ASP A 19 22.96 24.42 7.29
C ASP A 19 22.61 23.17 6.48
N TYR A 20 21.32 22.81 6.39
CA TYR A 20 20.88 21.67 5.58
C TYR A 20 21.04 21.93 4.08
N ILE A 21 20.75 23.14 3.62
CA ILE A 21 20.96 23.54 2.23
C ILE A 21 22.46 23.51 1.89
N TYR A 22 23.30 24.02 2.80
CA TYR A 22 24.75 23.99 2.64
C TYR A 22 25.30 22.56 2.64
N ASP A 23 24.86 21.70 3.57
CA ASP A 23 25.26 20.31 3.63
C ASP A 23 24.82 19.55 2.36
N PHE A 24 23.63 19.83 1.82
CA PHE A 24 23.19 19.29 0.53
C PHE A 24 24.11 19.73 -0.62
N LEU A 25 24.35 21.04 -0.77
CA LEU A 25 25.20 21.61 -1.83
C LEU A 25 26.63 21.05 -1.85
N ASN A 26 27.16 20.62 -0.71
CA ASN A 26 28.50 20.05 -0.59
C ASN A 26 28.50 18.51 -0.55
N GLY A 27 27.39 17.86 -0.91
CA GLY A 27 27.26 16.40 -0.97
C GLY A 27 27.34 15.72 0.41
N LYS A 28 27.21 16.48 1.50
CA LYS A 28 27.21 15.96 2.86
C LYS A 28 25.84 15.44 3.26
N LEU A 29 24.75 16.09 2.85
CA LEU A 29 23.39 15.59 3.09
C LEU A 29 22.96 14.67 1.94
N GLN A 30 22.71 13.41 2.25
CA GLN A 30 22.45 12.34 1.31
C GLN A 30 21.07 11.71 1.56
N VAL A 31 20.50 11.15 0.50
CA VAL A 31 19.25 10.40 0.56
C VAL A 31 19.59 8.91 0.55
N PRO A 32 19.12 8.11 1.53
CA PRO A 32 19.30 6.68 1.48
C PRO A 32 18.60 6.10 0.26
N VAL A 33 19.24 5.12 -0.35
CA VAL A 33 18.73 4.38 -1.52
C VAL A 33 17.45 3.58 -1.26
N PHE A 34 17.16 3.29 0.02
CA PHE A 34 15.91 2.68 0.48
C PHE A 34 14.84 3.71 0.88
N GLN A 35 15.09 4.99 0.64
CA GLN A 35 14.11 6.04 0.83
C GLN A 35 13.01 5.94 -0.22
N ARG A 36 11.76 6.13 0.22
CA ARG A 36 10.58 6.18 -0.65
C ARG A 36 10.52 7.47 -1.47
N ASP A 37 9.70 7.44 -2.50
CA ASP A 37 9.37 8.60 -3.30
C ASP A 37 8.76 9.75 -2.48
N PHE A 38 8.83 10.94 -3.05
CA PHE A 38 8.19 12.13 -2.50
C PHE A 38 6.67 12.02 -2.68
N VAL A 39 5.91 12.01 -1.57
CA VAL A 39 4.44 11.76 -1.57
C VAL A 39 3.62 12.91 -1.02
N TRP A 40 4.26 14.01 -0.58
CA TRP A 40 3.54 15.15 -0.04
C TRP A 40 2.77 15.92 -1.13
N ASN A 41 1.48 16.14 -0.88
CA ASN A 41 0.66 16.96 -1.75
C ASN A 41 0.95 18.46 -1.56
N THR A 42 0.37 19.30 -2.42
CA THR A 42 0.57 20.76 -2.41
C THR A 42 0.21 21.41 -1.09
N GLU A 43 -0.89 21.00 -0.45
CA GLU A 43 -1.33 21.62 0.80
C GLU A 43 -0.37 21.31 1.95
N GLN A 44 0.13 20.08 2.06
CA GLN A 44 1.13 19.69 3.06
C GLN A 44 2.42 20.52 2.93
N LYS A 45 2.85 20.81 1.70
CA LYS A 45 4.01 21.66 1.42
C LYS A 45 3.76 23.11 1.85
N LEU A 46 2.59 23.68 1.52
CA LEU A 46 2.21 25.03 1.92
C LEU A 46 2.06 25.15 3.45
N GLU A 47 1.48 24.15 4.11
CA GLU A 47 1.33 24.11 5.57
C GLU A 47 2.70 24.10 6.27
N LEU A 48 3.67 23.36 5.75
CA LEU A 48 5.06 23.39 6.24
C LEU A 48 5.64 24.82 6.15
N LEU A 49 5.52 25.46 4.98
CA LEU A 49 6.03 26.82 4.78
C LEU A 49 5.32 27.81 5.71
N ARG A 50 3.99 27.76 5.81
CA ARG A 50 3.19 28.58 6.73
C ARG A 50 3.57 28.36 8.19
N SER A 51 3.89 27.12 8.58
CA SER A 51 4.30 26.80 9.96
C SER A 51 5.61 27.46 10.32
N ILE A 52 6.62 27.42 9.43
CA ILE A 52 7.89 28.15 9.61
C ILE A 52 7.62 29.65 9.65
N ALA A 53 6.81 30.15 8.70
CA ALA A 53 6.39 31.53 8.66
C ALA A 53 5.67 31.97 9.93
N LYS A 54 5.00 31.10 10.69
CA LYS A 54 4.36 31.42 11.99
C LYS A 54 5.27 31.16 13.20
N GLY A 55 6.45 30.58 13.00
CA GLY A 55 7.34 30.15 14.09
C GLY A 55 6.87 28.88 14.81
N TYR A 56 5.98 28.10 14.20
CA TYR A 56 5.50 26.83 14.77
C TYR A 56 6.51 25.70 14.55
N PRO A 57 6.61 24.73 15.48
CA PRO A 57 7.50 23.58 15.31
C PRO A 57 7.05 22.69 14.16
N ILE A 58 7.98 22.31 13.28
CA ILE A 58 7.72 21.42 12.13
C ILE A 58 8.17 19.97 12.39
N GLY A 59 8.35 19.62 13.66
CA GLY A 59 8.92 18.34 14.12
C GLY A 59 10.45 18.28 13.97
N SER A 60 11.02 17.10 14.24
CA SER A 60 12.46 16.84 14.15
C SER A 60 12.86 16.04 12.91
N VAL A 61 14.12 16.08 12.51
CA VAL A 61 14.69 15.20 11.46
C VAL A 61 15.62 14.16 12.06
N LEU A 62 15.65 12.95 11.51
CA LEU A 62 16.57 11.88 11.93
C LEU A 62 17.62 11.70 10.86
N ILE A 63 18.89 11.82 11.26
CA ILE A 63 20.05 11.81 10.37
C ILE A 63 20.99 10.72 10.83
N TRP A 64 21.59 10.00 9.89
CA TRP A 64 22.51 8.90 10.19
C TRP A 64 23.85 9.09 9.51
N LYS A 65 24.92 9.00 10.30
CA LYS A 65 26.31 8.91 9.84
C LYS A 65 26.78 7.45 9.98
N PRO A 66 26.76 6.65 8.90
CA PRO A 66 27.24 5.28 8.93
C PRO A 66 28.75 5.19 9.19
N ASN A 67 29.22 3.98 9.53
CA ASN A 67 30.65 3.63 9.48
C ASN A 67 31.16 3.62 8.02
N GLN A 68 32.46 3.79 7.82
CA GLN A 68 33.07 3.93 6.49
C GLN A 68 32.71 2.75 5.56
N ASP A 69 32.81 1.52 6.05
CA ASP A 69 32.46 0.30 5.30
C ASP A 69 31.04 0.34 4.76
N THR A 70 30.12 1.02 5.47
CA THR A 70 28.73 1.17 5.04
C THR A 70 28.55 2.30 4.03
N ILE A 71 29.35 3.36 4.13
CA ILE A 71 29.39 4.44 3.12
C ILE A 71 29.84 3.87 1.77
N ASP A 72 30.85 2.99 1.76
CA ASP A 72 31.39 2.40 0.54
C ASP A 72 30.37 1.52 -0.21
N ILE A 73 29.46 0.86 0.50
CA ILE A 73 28.31 0.15 -0.11
C ILE A 73 27.43 1.15 -0.86
N PHE A 74 27.17 2.30 -0.26
CA PHE A 74 26.32 3.31 -0.88
C PHE A 74 27.01 4.00 -2.05
N GLN A 75 28.34 4.12 -2.08
CA GLN A 75 29.08 4.83 -3.13
C GLN A 75 28.85 4.23 -4.53
N ASN A 76 28.70 2.91 -4.65
CA ASN A 76 28.59 2.20 -5.94
C ASN A 76 27.15 2.08 -6.49
N ILE A 77 26.23 2.88 -5.97
CA ILE A 77 24.83 2.83 -6.38
C ILE A 77 24.53 4.04 -7.23
N ASP A 78 24.47 3.82 -8.53
CA ASP A 78 23.90 4.78 -9.47
C ASP A 78 22.39 4.84 -9.24
N LYS A 79 21.91 5.99 -8.74
CA LYS A 79 20.50 6.32 -8.79
C LYS A 79 20.38 7.80 -9.06
N ASP A 80 19.42 8.16 -9.92
CA ASP A 80 18.90 9.51 -10.12
C ASP A 80 18.10 9.95 -8.86
N LEU A 81 18.74 9.87 -7.69
CA LEU A 81 18.15 10.36 -6.45
C LEU A 81 18.01 11.87 -6.56
N THR A 82 16.85 12.36 -6.18
CA THR A 82 16.60 13.79 -6.10
C THR A 82 16.16 14.19 -4.71
N LEU A 83 16.50 15.42 -4.34
CA LEU A 83 16.03 16.07 -3.12
C LEU A 83 15.51 17.44 -3.51
N GLY A 84 14.21 17.68 -3.33
CA GLY A 84 13.58 18.93 -3.78
C GLY A 84 13.61 19.17 -5.29
N GLY A 85 13.69 18.10 -6.10
CA GLY A 85 13.79 18.19 -7.56
C GLY A 85 15.20 18.50 -8.09
N TYR A 86 16.21 18.49 -7.23
CA TYR A 86 17.63 18.59 -7.59
C TYR A 86 18.29 17.22 -7.51
N GLU A 87 19.19 16.89 -8.44
CA GLU A 87 20.03 15.69 -8.34
C GLU A 87 20.84 15.73 -7.04
N VAL A 88 20.91 14.61 -6.32
CA VAL A 88 21.72 14.52 -5.10
C VAL A 88 23.19 14.58 -5.48
N PRO A 89 23.99 15.50 -4.91
CA PRO A 89 25.39 15.65 -5.29
C PRO A 89 26.24 14.44 -4.88
N PRO A 90 27.41 14.24 -5.51
CA PRO A 90 28.32 13.15 -5.18
C PRO A 90 28.62 13.09 -3.68
N LYS A 91 28.66 11.88 -3.15
CA LYS A 91 28.88 11.60 -1.72
C LYS A 91 30.27 12.06 -1.29
N ASN A 92 30.38 12.49 -0.03
CA ASN A 92 31.66 12.74 0.63
C ASN A 92 31.89 11.76 1.80
N TYR A 93 33.12 11.67 2.31
CA TYR A 93 33.48 10.79 3.45
C TYR A 93 32.70 11.10 4.74
N ASP A 94 32.13 12.29 4.86
CA ASP A 94 31.34 12.74 6.01
C ASP A 94 29.82 12.71 5.76
N SER A 95 29.38 11.88 4.80
CA SER A 95 27.98 11.82 4.36
C SER A 95 27.02 11.49 5.52
N LEU A 96 25.94 12.25 5.57
CA LEU A 96 24.84 12.21 6.51
C LEU A 96 23.57 11.82 5.74
N TYR A 97 22.98 10.69 6.10
CA TYR A 97 21.81 10.13 5.44
C TYR A 97 20.52 10.52 6.17
N ILE A 98 19.55 11.05 5.43
CA ILE A 98 18.24 11.39 5.97
C ILE A 98 17.45 10.10 6.20
N LEU A 99 17.25 9.71 7.45
CA LEU A 99 16.37 8.58 7.79
C LEU A 99 14.93 9.05 7.92
N ASP A 100 14.68 10.14 8.65
CA ASP A 100 13.35 10.74 8.83
C ASP A 100 13.35 12.23 8.51
N GLY A 101 12.20 12.74 8.06
CA GLY A 101 12.04 14.12 7.65
C GLY A 101 12.36 14.39 6.19
N PHE A 102 12.51 13.33 5.37
CA PHE A 102 12.77 13.43 3.93
C PHE A 102 11.78 14.36 3.20
N GLN A 103 10.47 14.24 3.45
CA GLN A 103 9.46 15.07 2.79
C GLN A 103 9.60 16.56 3.19
N ARG A 104 9.93 16.83 4.46
CA ARG A 104 10.17 18.18 4.98
C ARG A 104 11.42 18.78 4.35
N LEU A 105 12.55 18.09 4.43
CA LEU A 105 13.82 18.55 3.86
C LEU A 105 13.75 18.68 2.33
N SER A 106 13.06 17.77 1.63
CA SER A 106 12.80 17.88 0.19
C SER A 106 12.03 19.14 -0.15
N THR A 107 10.97 19.45 0.60
CA THR A 107 10.18 20.66 0.40
C THR A 107 11.03 21.91 0.65
N LEU A 108 11.78 21.94 1.76
CA LEU A 108 12.63 23.09 2.10
C LEU A 108 13.73 23.31 1.06
N ILE A 109 14.45 22.27 0.66
CA ILE A 109 15.50 22.36 -0.36
C ILE A 109 14.89 22.76 -1.70
N GLY A 110 13.78 22.13 -2.11
CA GLY A 110 13.10 22.46 -3.35
C GLY A 110 12.64 23.93 -3.41
N CYS A 111 12.15 24.47 -2.31
CA CYS A 111 11.59 25.83 -2.29
C CYS A 111 12.64 26.92 -2.00
N LEU A 112 13.63 26.63 -1.15
CA LEU A 112 14.57 27.63 -0.61
C LEU A 112 15.94 27.61 -1.28
N LEU A 113 16.35 26.51 -1.92
CA LEU A 113 17.64 26.46 -2.61
C LEU A 113 17.64 27.40 -3.81
N ASN A 114 18.54 28.40 -3.79
CA ASN A 114 18.75 29.27 -4.93
C ASN A 114 19.28 28.45 -6.12
N PRO A 115 18.59 28.43 -7.28
CA PRO A 115 18.99 27.63 -8.42
C PRO A 115 20.37 28.00 -8.97
N ASN A 116 20.79 29.26 -8.85
CA ASN A 116 22.11 29.70 -9.31
C ASN A 116 23.24 29.07 -8.47
N PHE A 117 23.02 28.84 -7.17
CA PHE A 117 24.00 28.17 -6.32
C PHE A 117 24.11 26.67 -6.64
N ALA A 118 22.99 26.03 -6.96
CA ALA A 118 22.99 24.65 -7.43
C ALA A 118 23.76 24.52 -8.75
N GLU A 119 23.50 25.40 -9.72
CA GLU A 119 24.17 25.44 -11.02
C GLU A 119 25.68 25.65 -10.89
N GLN A 120 26.11 26.60 -10.04
CA GLN A 120 27.54 26.84 -9.75
C GLN A 120 28.27 25.61 -9.18
N LYS A 121 27.53 24.73 -8.49
CA LYS A 121 28.05 23.47 -7.94
C LYS A 121 27.90 22.29 -8.91
N GLY A 122 27.40 22.53 -10.13
CA GLY A 122 27.15 21.48 -11.13
C GLY A 122 25.95 20.58 -10.81
N ILE A 123 25.07 21.01 -9.90
CA ILE A 123 23.91 20.24 -9.45
C ILE A 123 22.74 20.54 -10.39
N LYS A 124 22.30 19.53 -11.14
CA LYS A 124 21.19 19.70 -12.09
C LYS A 124 19.85 19.69 -11.37
N ARG A 125 18.93 20.51 -11.88
CA ARG A 125 17.54 20.56 -11.42
C ARG A 125 16.62 19.96 -12.48
N ASN A 126 15.80 18.99 -12.09
CA ASN A 126 14.71 18.53 -12.93
C ASN A 126 13.60 19.60 -12.93
N ASN A 127 13.62 20.49 -13.92
CA ASN A 127 12.68 21.60 -14.00
C ASN A 127 11.21 21.12 -14.09
N SER A 128 10.93 19.96 -14.70
CA SER A 128 9.57 19.43 -14.79
C SER A 128 9.00 19.09 -13.41
N ILE A 129 9.76 18.32 -12.63
CA ILE A 129 9.40 17.96 -11.25
C ILE A 129 9.35 19.22 -10.39
N TRP A 130 10.37 20.09 -10.48
CA TRP A 130 10.44 21.29 -9.65
C TRP A 130 9.27 22.25 -9.89
N HIS A 131 8.90 22.50 -11.15
CA HIS A 131 7.75 23.36 -11.44
C HIS A 131 6.43 22.79 -10.93
N LYS A 132 6.26 21.47 -11.00
CA LYS A 132 5.06 20.79 -10.51
C LYS A 132 5.00 20.82 -8.98
N GLU A 133 6.13 20.59 -8.31
CA GLU A 133 6.13 20.26 -6.88
C GLU A 133 6.58 21.41 -5.96
N PHE A 134 7.44 22.33 -6.39
CA PHE A 134 8.14 23.27 -5.50
C PHE A 134 8.08 24.75 -5.93
N ASN A 135 7.32 25.09 -6.98
CA ASN A 135 7.22 26.45 -7.50
C ASN A 135 6.23 27.32 -6.70
N PHE A 136 6.69 27.82 -5.55
CA PHE A 136 5.92 28.69 -4.67
C PHE A 136 6.48 30.11 -4.58
N VAL A 137 5.59 31.06 -4.33
CA VAL A 137 5.92 32.46 -4.00
C VAL A 137 5.28 32.83 -2.67
N PHE A 138 5.87 33.79 -1.98
CA PHE A 138 5.26 34.46 -0.85
C PHE A 138 4.68 35.80 -1.33
N ASN A 139 3.37 35.98 -1.14
CA ASN A 139 2.70 37.23 -1.45
C ASN A 139 2.82 38.17 -0.24
N LEU A 140 3.55 39.28 -0.41
CA LEU A 140 3.78 40.25 0.66
C LEU A 140 2.50 41.01 1.07
N LEU A 141 1.49 41.13 0.20
CA LEU A 141 0.23 41.79 0.52
C LEU A 141 -0.63 40.90 1.42
N ASP A 142 -0.81 39.64 1.03
CA ASP A 142 -1.67 38.68 1.72
C ASP A 142 -0.95 37.96 2.88
N LYS A 143 0.38 38.07 2.95
CA LYS A 143 1.25 37.40 3.93
C LYS A 143 1.10 35.88 3.93
N ASP A 144 0.87 35.30 2.75
CA ASP A 144 0.72 33.86 2.58
C ASP A 144 1.45 33.34 1.33
N PHE A 145 1.60 32.02 1.25
CA PHE A 145 2.24 31.32 0.13
C PHE A 145 1.23 30.96 -0.96
N GLU A 146 1.66 31.11 -2.21
CA GLU A 146 0.86 30.85 -3.40
C GLU A 146 1.57 29.90 -4.36
N VAL A 147 0.78 29.14 -5.11
CA VAL A 147 1.27 28.25 -6.17
C VAL A 147 1.40 29.03 -7.47
N VAL A 148 2.59 29.03 -8.07
CA VAL A 148 2.81 29.64 -9.38
C VAL A 148 2.65 28.60 -10.48
N ARG A 149 1.55 28.69 -11.23
CA ARG A 149 1.28 27.80 -12.37
C ARG A 149 2.04 28.21 -13.64
N SER A 150 2.45 29.46 -13.74
CA SER A 150 3.26 29.96 -14.86
C SER A 150 4.70 29.46 -14.74
N LYS A 151 5.29 29.01 -15.85
CA LYS A 151 6.73 28.73 -15.95
C LYS A 151 7.56 30.01 -16.06
N ASP A 152 6.93 31.09 -16.53
CA ASP A 152 7.57 32.38 -16.71
C ASP A 152 7.43 33.22 -15.43
N LEU A 153 8.54 33.33 -14.69
CA LEU A 153 8.64 34.10 -13.44
C LEU A 153 8.72 35.61 -13.70
N SER A 154 8.94 36.07 -14.94
CA SER A 154 8.95 37.51 -15.26
C SER A 154 7.55 38.16 -15.16
N LYS A 155 6.50 37.33 -15.15
CA LYS A 155 5.11 37.75 -14.99
C LYS A 155 4.66 37.88 -13.53
N LEU A 156 5.56 37.61 -12.57
CA LEU A 156 5.24 37.78 -11.16
C LEU A 156 5.07 39.26 -10.84
N SER A 157 4.07 39.56 -10.04
CA SER A 157 3.90 40.91 -9.50
C SER A 157 5.05 41.23 -8.55
N THR A 158 5.41 42.51 -8.42
CA THR A 158 6.54 42.93 -7.58
C THR A 158 6.41 42.46 -6.13
N TYR A 159 5.19 42.32 -5.60
CA TYR A 159 4.93 41.82 -4.24
C TYR A 159 4.94 40.29 -4.10
N GLN A 160 5.07 39.53 -5.20
CA GLN A 160 5.15 38.07 -5.19
C GLN A 160 6.61 37.62 -5.23
N ILE A 161 7.12 37.18 -4.09
CA ILE A 161 8.53 36.85 -3.92
C ILE A 161 8.74 35.35 -4.04
N PRO A 162 9.52 34.85 -5.02
CA PRO A 162 9.92 33.44 -5.04
C PRO A 162 10.56 33.01 -3.72
N VAL A 163 10.16 31.86 -3.19
CA VAL A 163 10.54 31.42 -1.84
C VAL A 163 12.07 31.33 -1.66
N TYR A 164 12.82 30.92 -2.69
CA TYR A 164 14.28 30.85 -2.65
C TYR A 164 14.98 32.20 -2.46
N LYS A 165 14.28 33.33 -2.71
CA LYS A 165 14.83 34.67 -2.48
C LYS A 165 14.75 35.10 -1.02
N LEU A 166 13.85 34.51 -0.22
CA LEU A 166 13.60 34.94 1.16
C LEU A 166 14.81 34.80 2.09
N VAL A 167 15.71 33.85 1.79
CA VAL A 167 16.89 33.53 2.60
C VAL A 167 18.20 34.12 2.03
N ASP A 168 18.12 34.97 1.01
CA ASP A 168 19.28 35.54 0.33
C ASP A 168 19.32 37.08 0.46
N SER A 169 20.28 37.58 1.24
CA SER A 169 20.46 39.01 1.49
C SER A 169 20.74 39.84 0.23
N LYS A 170 21.34 39.24 -0.81
CA LYS A 170 21.54 39.91 -2.09
C LYS A 170 20.22 40.12 -2.83
N ASN A 171 19.31 39.15 -2.74
CA ASN A 171 17.98 39.27 -3.34
C ASN A 171 17.12 40.30 -2.62
N PHE A 172 17.26 40.45 -1.30
CA PHE A 172 16.61 41.53 -0.57
C PHE A 172 17.06 42.92 -1.06
N TYR A 173 18.36 43.13 -1.23
CA TYR A 173 18.89 44.40 -1.76
C TYR A 173 18.42 44.68 -3.20
N ALA A 174 18.42 43.66 -4.07
CA ALA A 174 17.93 43.79 -5.43
C ALA A 174 16.42 44.11 -5.45
N PHE A 175 15.64 43.48 -4.57
CA PHE A 175 14.22 43.76 -4.39
C PHE A 175 13.99 45.20 -3.93
N GLN A 176 14.73 45.66 -2.92
CA GLN A 176 14.69 47.04 -2.44
C GLN A 176 14.97 48.04 -3.57
N THR A 177 16.03 47.82 -4.35
CA THR A 177 16.38 48.67 -5.50
C THR A 177 15.25 48.68 -6.54
N SER A 178 14.61 47.54 -6.79
CA SER A 178 13.50 47.43 -7.74
C SER A 178 12.23 48.17 -7.31
N LEU A 179 11.95 48.24 -6.01
CA LEU A 179 10.79 48.97 -5.49
C LEU A 179 10.96 50.48 -5.66
N PHE A 180 12.16 51.01 -5.40
CA PHE A 180 12.45 52.44 -5.53
C PHE A 180 12.44 52.92 -7.00
N ASN A 181 12.76 52.07 -7.96
CA ASN A 181 12.81 52.43 -9.38
C ASN A 181 11.43 52.40 -10.08
N ASN A 182 10.41 51.78 -9.48
CA ASN A 182 9.12 51.52 -10.13
C ASN A 182 7.98 52.49 -9.70
N ASP A 183 8.30 53.63 -9.06
CA ASP A 183 7.31 54.65 -8.63
C ASP A 183 6.07 54.07 -7.91
N ILE A 184 6.27 53.02 -7.10
CA ILE A 184 5.21 52.44 -6.28
C ILE A 184 5.00 53.36 -5.08
N SER A 185 3.96 54.18 -5.11
CA SER A 185 3.62 55.10 -4.01
C SER A 185 2.97 54.39 -2.82
N ASP A 186 3.28 54.91 -1.63
CA ASP A 186 2.68 54.69 -0.30
C ASP A 186 2.88 53.35 0.46
N ASP A 187 3.25 52.23 -0.19
CA ASP A 187 3.39 50.92 0.52
C ASP A 187 4.79 50.29 0.50
N VAL A 188 5.81 50.97 -0.03
CA VAL A 188 7.18 50.42 -0.18
C VAL A 188 7.80 50.02 1.16
N GLU A 189 7.71 50.89 2.17
CA GLU A 189 8.27 50.62 3.51
C GLU A 189 7.60 49.40 4.15
N THR A 190 6.28 49.29 4.03
CA THR A 190 5.50 48.14 4.50
C THR A 190 5.93 46.84 3.80
N LEU A 191 6.12 46.85 2.48
CA LEU A 191 6.56 45.68 1.72
C LEU A 191 7.99 45.25 2.09
N LEU A 192 8.90 46.21 2.27
CA LEU A 192 10.26 45.96 2.72
C LEU A 192 10.29 45.34 4.12
N GLN A 193 9.52 45.91 5.05
CA GLN A 193 9.38 45.37 6.40
C GLN A 193 8.85 43.94 6.36
N ARG A 194 7.79 43.67 5.60
CA ARG A 194 7.21 42.32 5.48
C ARG A 194 8.18 41.32 4.88
N TYR A 195 8.95 41.72 3.86
CA TYR A 195 10.00 40.88 3.28
C TYR A 195 11.07 40.57 4.34
N GLN A 196 11.55 41.58 5.06
CA GLN A 196 12.56 41.42 6.09
C GLN A 196 12.07 40.49 7.21
N GLU A 197 10.84 40.67 7.69
CA GLU A 197 10.22 39.83 8.72
C GLU A 197 10.17 38.37 8.31
N ILE A 198 9.67 38.06 7.10
CA ILE A 198 9.57 36.68 6.64
C ILE A 198 10.97 36.08 6.39
N GLY A 199 11.90 36.86 5.82
CA GLY A 199 13.27 36.42 5.60
C GLY A 199 14.00 36.08 6.91
N ASP A 200 13.78 36.89 7.95
CA ASP A 200 14.29 36.64 9.29
C ASP A 200 13.72 35.37 9.90
N ARG A 201 12.40 35.13 9.74
CA ARG A 201 11.76 33.91 10.26
C ARG A 201 12.39 32.66 9.65
N TYR A 202 12.65 32.65 8.34
CA TYR A 202 13.28 31.50 7.68
C TYR A 202 14.77 31.37 7.99
N SER A 203 15.52 32.48 7.99
CA SER A 203 16.97 32.45 8.20
C SER A 203 17.34 32.04 9.62
N LYS A 204 16.51 32.41 10.61
CA LYS A 204 16.74 32.11 12.04
C LYS A 204 16.04 30.83 12.50
N TYR A 205 15.25 30.18 11.64
CA TYR A 205 14.53 28.96 12.02
C TYR A 205 15.50 27.79 12.21
N LYS A 206 15.39 27.14 13.37
CA LYS A 206 16.15 25.93 13.70
C LYS A 206 15.25 24.70 13.65
N ILE A 207 15.72 23.67 12.99
CA ILE A 207 15.08 22.36 12.93
C ILE A 207 15.74 21.45 13.97
N PRO A 208 14.99 20.93 14.95
CA PRO A 208 15.50 19.90 15.85
C PRO A 208 15.94 18.68 15.04
N ASN A 209 17.07 18.08 15.40
CA ASN A 209 17.53 16.86 14.74
C ASN A 209 18.13 15.85 15.73
N VAL A 210 18.07 14.59 15.34
CA VAL A 210 18.71 13.49 16.05
C VAL A 210 19.71 12.87 15.09
N LYS A 211 20.99 12.86 15.49
CA LYS A 211 22.08 12.25 14.71
C LYS A 211 22.43 10.89 15.30
N LEU A 212 22.37 9.87 14.46
CA LEU A 212 22.84 8.51 14.73
C LEU A 212 24.26 8.38 14.18
N TYR A 213 25.19 7.88 14.97
CA TYR A 213 26.57 7.64 14.55
C TYR A 213 26.92 6.16 14.65
N GLY A 214 27.50 5.63 13.57
CA GLY A 214 27.91 4.24 13.44
C GLY A 214 26.74 3.28 13.19
N GLY A 215 26.98 2.00 13.44
CA GLY A 215 26.02 0.91 13.20
C GLY A 215 25.82 0.56 11.72
N THR A 216 25.00 -0.47 11.52
CA THR A 216 24.65 -1.02 10.20
C THR A 216 23.39 -0.38 9.62
N ILE A 217 23.13 -0.64 8.33
CA ILE A 217 21.90 -0.22 7.65
C ILE A 217 20.66 -0.78 8.36
N ALA A 218 20.71 -2.03 8.82
CA ALA A 218 19.60 -2.69 9.50
C ALA A 218 19.26 -2.00 10.83
N GLU A 219 20.28 -1.71 11.65
CA GLU A 219 20.11 -1.01 12.92
C GLU A 219 19.59 0.43 12.73
N ALA A 220 20.08 1.15 11.72
CA ALA A 220 19.60 2.48 11.38
C ALA A 220 18.11 2.49 11.03
N ILE A 221 17.66 1.49 10.26
CA ILE A 221 16.25 1.36 9.90
C ILE A 221 15.40 0.89 11.09
N GLU A 222 15.93 0.04 11.97
CA GLU A 222 15.25 -0.35 13.22
C GLU A 222 15.01 0.87 14.12
N VAL A 223 16.03 1.73 14.30
CA VAL A 223 15.90 2.99 15.05
C VAL A 223 14.87 3.90 14.40
N PHE A 224 14.89 4.02 13.07
CA PHE A 224 13.87 4.75 12.32
C PHE A 224 12.46 4.21 12.60
N GLN A 225 12.23 2.89 12.50
CA GLN A 225 10.92 2.28 12.71
C GLN A 225 10.40 2.50 14.14
N LYS A 226 11.28 2.40 15.14
CA LYS A 226 10.90 2.66 16.54
C LYS A 226 10.53 4.11 16.78
N LEU A 227 11.26 5.06 16.18
CA LEU A 227 10.97 6.49 16.32
C LEU A 227 9.71 6.90 15.54
N ASN A 228 9.44 6.26 14.41
CA ASN A 228 8.30 6.55 13.53
C ASN A 228 7.06 5.67 13.77
N SER A 229 6.82 5.25 15.01
CA SER A 229 5.63 4.45 15.39
C SER A 229 4.26 5.10 15.10
N GLN A 230 4.23 6.39 14.72
CA GLN A 230 3.04 7.12 14.26
C GLN A 230 3.14 7.66 12.82
N GLY A 231 4.27 7.46 12.13
CA GLY A 231 4.46 7.81 10.73
C GLY A 231 4.20 6.61 9.81
N SER A 232 4.18 6.83 8.49
CA SER A 232 3.98 5.75 7.51
C SER A 232 5.11 4.71 7.64
N GLU A 233 4.83 3.53 8.22
CA GLU A 233 5.79 2.46 8.47
C GLU A 233 6.68 2.20 7.23
N ILE A 234 8.01 2.22 7.37
CA ILE A 234 8.89 1.60 6.35
C ILE A 234 8.57 0.10 6.40
N THR A 235 8.03 -0.42 5.31
CA THR A 235 7.62 -1.81 5.20
C THR A 235 8.85 -2.72 5.02
N THR A 236 8.78 -3.94 5.54
CA THR A 236 9.91 -4.90 5.61
C THR A 236 10.58 -5.18 4.26
N ASP A 237 9.87 -5.04 3.16
CA ASP A 237 10.42 -5.13 1.81
C ASP A 237 11.46 -4.04 1.49
N TRP A 238 11.31 -2.83 2.00
CA TRP A 238 12.30 -1.76 1.83
C TRP A 238 13.57 -1.99 2.67
N LEU A 239 13.41 -2.59 3.85
CA LEU A 239 14.53 -3.11 4.66
C LEU A 239 15.33 -4.15 3.86
N ILE A 240 14.64 -5.10 3.24
CA ILE A 240 15.26 -6.14 2.42
C ILE A 240 15.93 -5.53 1.18
N SER A 241 15.31 -4.55 0.52
CA SER A 241 15.94 -3.81 -0.57
C SER A 241 17.30 -3.28 -0.17
N ALA A 242 17.43 -2.70 1.02
CA ALA A 242 18.67 -2.11 1.53
C ALA A 242 19.78 -3.15 1.73
N SER A 243 19.42 -4.36 2.14
CA SER A 243 20.37 -5.48 2.30
C SER A 243 20.81 -6.10 0.97
N LEU A 244 19.96 -6.06 -0.06
CA LEU A 244 20.25 -6.65 -1.39
C LEU A 244 21.16 -5.79 -2.27
N ILE A 245 21.38 -4.54 -1.87
CA ILE A 245 22.16 -3.56 -2.62
C ILE A 245 23.59 -4.04 -2.93
N LYS A 246 24.22 -4.73 -1.96
CA LYS A 246 25.56 -5.30 -2.16
C LYS A 246 25.60 -6.35 -3.28
N LYS A 247 24.48 -7.02 -3.55
CA LYS A 247 24.38 -8.12 -4.51
C LYS A 247 24.02 -7.64 -5.90
N ASP A 248 23.02 -6.77 -5.97
CA ASP A 248 22.58 -6.15 -7.21
C ASP A 248 22.20 -4.69 -6.93
N PRO A 249 23.06 -3.73 -7.31
CA PRO A 249 22.79 -2.31 -7.15
C PRO A 249 21.51 -1.84 -7.85
N ASN A 250 21.04 -2.57 -8.87
CA ASN A 250 19.85 -2.21 -9.65
C ASN A 250 18.56 -2.88 -9.15
N PHE A 251 18.65 -3.90 -8.30
CA PHE A 251 17.46 -4.58 -7.78
C PHE A 251 16.95 -3.92 -6.49
N ARG A 252 15.67 -3.52 -6.49
CA ARG A 252 14.98 -3.00 -5.31
C ARG A 252 13.67 -3.72 -5.12
N LEU A 253 13.63 -4.59 -4.11
CA LEU A 253 12.44 -5.39 -3.81
C LEU A 253 11.18 -4.52 -3.61
N GLY A 254 11.34 -3.37 -2.95
CA GLY A 254 10.26 -2.40 -2.74
C GLY A 254 9.69 -1.87 -4.06
N ASP A 255 10.55 -1.48 -5.00
CA ASP A 255 10.12 -0.97 -6.31
C ASP A 255 9.44 -2.06 -7.13
N GLU A 256 10.00 -3.28 -7.13
CA GLU A 256 9.43 -4.44 -7.82
C GLU A 256 8.04 -4.82 -7.29
N ILE A 257 7.83 -4.77 -5.96
CA ILE A 257 6.50 -5.00 -5.37
C ILE A 257 5.53 -3.90 -5.77
N THR A 258 5.97 -2.64 -5.83
CA THR A 258 5.12 -1.53 -6.29
C THR A 258 4.72 -1.73 -7.76
N ASN A 259 5.67 -2.08 -8.62
CA ASN A 259 5.41 -2.38 -10.03
C ASN A 259 4.41 -3.54 -10.18
N LEU A 260 4.61 -4.63 -9.43
CA LEU A 260 3.68 -5.77 -9.40
C LEU A 260 2.26 -5.31 -9.02
N LEU A 261 2.10 -4.55 -7.93
CA LEU A 261 0.78 -4.13 -7.45
C LEU A 261 0.09 -3.14 -8.39
N GLU A 262 0.81 -2.11 -8.85
CA GLU A 262 0.21 -0.99 -9.57
C GLU A 262 0.03 -1.24 -11.07
N ASN A 263 0.85 -2.11 -11.67
CA ASN A 263 0.83 -2.38 -13.10
C ASN A 263 0.30 -3.77 -13.43
N GLU A 264 0.84 -4.82 -12.79
CA GLU A 264 0.52 -6.21 -13.15
C GLU A 264 -0.78 -6.73 -12.49
N LEU A 265 -1.02 -6.37 -11.23
CA LEU A 265 -2.17 -6.87 -10.45
C LEU A 265 -3.40 -5.96 -10.48
N LYS A 266 -3.22 -4.70 -10.88
CA LYS A 266 -4.30 -3.72 -11.00
C LYS A 266 -5.41 -4.12 -12.00
N PRO A 267 -5.12 -4.72 -13.18
CA PRO A 267 -6.17 -5.21 -14.08
C PRO A 267 -7.14 -6.21 -13.45
N TYR A 268 -6.70 -6.92 -12.40
CA TYR A 268 -7.51 -7.90 -11.68
C TYR A 268 -8.13 -7.35 -10.38
N ASN A 269 -8.00 -6.04 -10.10
CA ASN A 269 -8.36 -5.39 -8.82
C ASN A 269 -7.61 -5.97 -7.59
N PHE A 270 -6.35 -6.38 -7.79
CA PHE A 270 -5.45 -6.84 -6.71
C PHE A 270 -4.38 -5.80 -6.33
N ASP A 271 -4.49 -4.56 -6.80
CA ASP A 271 -3.57 -3.45 -6.47
C ASP A 271 -3.48 -3.17 -4.95
N LYS A 272 -4.55 -3.48 -4.21
CA LYS A 272 -4.62 -3.29 -2.74
C LYS A 272 -4.13 -4.50 -1.94
N LEU A 273 -3.51 -5.50 -2.59
CA LEU A 273 -2.90 -6.60 -1.87
C LEU A 273 -1.81 -6.08 -0.93
N LYS A 274 -1.85 -6.53 0.33
CA LYS A 274 -0.88 -6.08 1.34
C LYS A 274 0.53 -6.52 0.93
N ARG A 275 1.50 -5.61 1.00
CA ARG A 275 2.93 -5.88 0.71
C ARG A 275 3.49 -7.03 1.54
N GLU A 276 3.03 -7.17 2.79
CA GLU A 276 3.39 -8.30 3.66
C GLU A 276 3.01 -9.67 3.06
N VAL A 277 1.87 -9.77 2.36
CA VAL A 277 1.45 -11.02 1.72
C VAL A 277 2.38 -11.36 0.57
N VAL A 278 2.75 -10.37 -0.25
CA VAL A 278 3.74 -10.54 -1.35
C VAL A 278 5.09 -10.99 -0.80
N LEU A 279 5.55 -10.36 0.29
CA LEU A 279 6.80 -10.75 0.93
C LEU A 279 6.74 -12.16 1.51
N ASN A 280 5.62 -12.53 2.15
CA ASN A 280 5.41 -13.89 2.63
C ASN A 280 5.39 -14.91 1.47
N CYS A 281 4.83 -14.58 0.30
CA CYS A 281 4.94 -15.44 -0.88
C CYS A 281 6.42 -15.70 -1.22
N ILE A 282 7.25 -14.65 -1.31
CA ILE A 282 8.68 -14.79 -1.63
C ILE A 282 9.39 -15.64 -0.59
N ILE A 283 9.16 -15.36 0.69
CA ILE A 283 9.80 -16.08 1.79
C ILE A 283 9.43 -17.57 1.76
N ASN A 284 8.16 -17.90 1.53
CA ASN A 284 7.71 -19.31 1.51
C ASN A 284 8.07 -20.04 0.21
N SER A 285 8.57 -19.35 -0.82
CA SER A 285 9.13 -19.98 -2.03
C SER A 285 10.41 -20.78 -1.75
N PHE A 286 11.10 -20.45 -0.66
CA PHE A 286 12.29 -21.16 -0.20
C PHE A 286 11.89 -22.40 0.62
N GLU A 287 12.68 -23.47 0.50
CA GLU A 287 12.34 -24.79 1.03
C GLU A 287 12.30 -24.86 2.57
N ASP A 288 12.96 -23.93 3.26
CA ASP A 288 13.16 -23.96 4.71
C ASP A 288 12.40 -22.88 5.50
N VAL A 289 11.56 -22.05 4.87
CA VAL A 289 11.09 -20.81 5.52
C VAL A 289 9.58 -20.69 5.62
N TYR A 290 9.15 -20.49 6.88
CA TYR A 290 7.80 -20.63 7.39
C TYR A 290 6.98 -19.33 7.32
N PHE A 291 5.66 -19.48 7.28
CA PHE A 291 4.69 -18.38 7.17
C PHE A 291 4.68 -17.37 8.34
N ASP A 292 5.33 -17.68 9.46
CA ASP A 292 5.30 -16.85 10.68
C ASP A 292 6.57 -16.02 10.92
N VAL A 293 7.53 -16.06 10.00
CA VAL A 293 8.84 -15.39 10.13
C VAL A 293 8.73 -13.85 10.20
N ILE A 294 7.65 -13.26 9.69
CA ILE A 294 7.39 -11.81 9.83
C ILE A 294 6.56 -11.49 11.09
N SER A 295 5.90 -12.49 11.69
CA SER A 295 5.10 -12.29 12.90
C SER A 295 6.00 -12.15 14.13
N LYS A 296 6.43 -10.91 14.40
CA LYS A 296 7.07 -10.44 15.64
C LYS A 296 8.36 -11.21 16.01
N ASN A 297 9.52 -10.64 15.66
CA ASN A 297 10.87 -10.90 16.20
C ASN A 297 11.80 -11.90 15.48
N SER A 298 11.62 -12.22 14.18
CA SER A 298 12.55 -13.11 13.46
C SER A 298 13.38 -12.41 12.36
N THR A 299 13.85 -11.18 12.59
CA THR A 299 14.71 -10.42 11.65
C THR A 299 15.94 -11.20 11.20
N LYS A 300 16.59 -11.95 12.09
CA LYS A 300 17.77 -12.78 11.76
C LYS A 300 17.52 -13.86 10.69
N LYS A 301 16.32 -14.44 10.65
CA LYS A 301 16.00 -15.46 9.62
C LYS A 301 15.80 -14.82 8.26
N ILE A 302 15.15 -13.66 8.22
CA ILE A 302 14.98 -12.88 6.98
C ILE A 302 16.36 -12.41 6.49
N GLU A 303 17.20 -11.90 7.38
CA GLU A 303 18.58 -11.52 7.05
C GLU A 303 19.34 -12.68 6.42
N ASN A 304 19.35 -13.86 7.05
CA ASN A 304 20.00 -15.05 6.49
C ASN A 304 19.43 -15.46 5.13
N LEU A 305 18.11 -15.40 4.95
CA LEU A 305 17.46 -15.70 3.67
C LEU A 305 17.90 -14.73 2.57
N VAL A 306 17.91 -13.43 2.90
CA VAL A 306 18.35 -12.36 2.01
C VAL A 306 19.83 -12.48 1.67
N GLN A 307 20.64 -13.12 2.53
CA GLN A 307 22.03 -13.45 2.23
C GLN A 307 22.22 -14.63 1.26
N ARG A 308 21.19 -15.41 0.90
CA ARG A 308 21.33 -16.44 -0.14
C ARG A 308 21.55 -15.85 -1.54
N GLU A 309 22.42 -16.46 -2.33
CA GLU A 309 22.75 -15.99 -3.69
C GLU A 309 21.55 -16.00 -4.64
N ASP A 310 20.68 -17.02 -4.51
CA ASP A 310 19.48 -17.22 -5.31
C ASP A 310 18.30 -16.30 -4.93
N PHE A 311 18.45 -15.42 -3.93
CA PHE A 311 17.31 -14.66 -3.39
C PHE A 311 16.58 -13.82 -4.46
N ILE A 312 17.35 -13.09 -5.27
CA ILE A 312 16.80 -12.18 -6.28
C ILE A 312 16.09 -12.98 -7.39
N GLU A 313 16.65 -14.11 -7.78
CA GLU A 313 16.07 -14.99 -8.80
C GLU A 313 14.76 -15.60 -8.31
N VAL A 314 14.73 -16.10 -7.07
CA VAL A 314 13.52 -16.64 -6.43
C VAL A 314 12.46 -15.56 -6.27
N ALA A 315 12.84 -14.33 -5.89
CA ALA A 315 11.89 -13.21 -5.80
C ALA A 315 11.27 -12.87 -7.17
N LYS A 316 12.09 -12.73 -8.22
CA LYS A 316 11.64 -12.47 -9.59
C LYS A 316 10.72 -13.59 -10.12
N PHE A 317 11.07 -14.84 -9.86
CA PHE A 317 10.23 -15.97 -10.22
C PHE A 317 8.90 -15.96 -9.46
N THR A 318 8.95 -15.63 -8.16
CA THR A 318 7.75 -15.53 -7.33
C THR A 318 6.78 -14.47 -7.82
N PHE A 319 7.28 -13.31 -8.31
CA PHE A 319 6.39 -12.30 -8.91
C PHE A 319 5.59 -12.86 -10.10
N LYS A 320 6.20 -13.67 -10.96
CA LYS A 320 5.49 -14.34 -12.06
C LYS A 320 4.44 -15.32 -11.54
N SER A 321 4.75 -16.07 -10.48
CA SER A 321 3.81 -17.00 -9.85
C SER A 321 2.65 -16.30 -9.12
N ILE A 322 2.90 -15.10 -8.58
CA ILE A 322 1.85 -14.25 -8.00
C ILE A 322 0.85 -13.83 -9.09
N ILE A 323 1.33 -13.45 -10.29
CA ILE A 323 0.46 -13.13 -11.42
C ILE A 323 -0.39 -14.35 -11.79
N LYS A 324 0.22 -15.54 -11.94
CA LYS A 324 -0.51 -16.80 -12.18
C LYS A 324 -1.53 -17.11 -11.07
N THR A 325 -1.21 -16.82 -9.81
CA THR A 325 -2.12 -16.99 -8.67
C THR A 325 -3.33 -16.09 -8.80
N VAL A 326 -3.13 -14.82 -9.12
CA VAL A 326 -4.21 -13.84 -9.31
C VAL A 326 -5.07 -14.23 -10.51
N GLU A 327 -4.46 -14.62 -11.62
CA GLU A 327 -5.16 -15.12 -12.81
C GLU A 327 -6.03 -16.34 -12.49
N PHE A 328 -5.49 -17.32 -11.76
CA PHE A 328 -6.26 -18.49 -11.33
C PHE A 328 -7.43 -18.09 -10.42
N LEU A 329 -7.18 -17.27 -9.40
CA LEU A 329 -8.23 -16.81 -8.47
C LEU A 329 -9.33 -16.03 -9.19
N PHE A 330 -8.95 -15.18 -10.15
CA PHE A 330 -9.89 -14.35 -10.91
C PHE A 330 -10.70 -15.19 -11.90
N LYS A 331 -10.00 -15.96 -12.77
CA LYS A 331 -10.63 -16.68 -13.89
C LYS A 331 -11.35 -17.94 -13.45
N GLU A 332 -10.79 -18.69 -12.51
CA GLU A 332 -11.31 -20.01 -12.14
C GLU A 332 -12.21 -20.01 -10.91
N LEU A 333 -12.11 -18.96 -10.07
CA LEU A 333 -12.79 -18.89 -8.76
C LEU A 333 -13.59 -17.59 -8.55
N MET A 334 -13.62 -16.68 -9.54
CA MET A 334 -14.35 -15.41 -9.49
C MET A 334 -13.94 -14.50 -8.31
N VAL A 335 -12.70 -14.58 -7.86
CA VAL A 335 -12.13 -13.62 -6.91
C VAL A 335 -11.75 -12.36 -7.69
N ILE A 336 -12.76 -11.55 -8.00
CA ILE A 336 -12.67 -10.37 -8.89
C ILE A 336 -12.10 -9.10 -8.23
N ASP A 337 -11.92 -9.12 -6.91
CA ASP A 337 -11.30 -8.05 -6.09
C ASP A 337 -10.61 -8.72 -4.90
N VAL A 338 -9.44 -8.21 -4.51
CA VAL A 338 -8.68 -8.72 -3.35
C VAL A 338 -9.50 -8.77 -2.05
N LYS A 339 -10.55 -7.94 -1.89
CA LYS A 339 -11.47 -7.96 -0.76
C LYS A 339 -12.27 -9.27 -0.67
N LEU A 340 -12.50 -9.94 -1.80
CA LEU A 340 -13.20 -11.23 -1.84
C LEU A 340 -12.30 -12.41 -1.47
N LEU A 341 -10.97 -12.21 -1.44
CA LEU A 341 -10.03 -13.24 -0.99
C LEU A 341 -10.36 -13.65 0.45
N PRO A 342 -10.73 -14.93 0.72
CA PRO A 342 -11.14 -15.35 2.05
C PRO A 342 -9.99 -15.27 3.07
N TYR A 343 -8.82 -15.80 2.70
CA TYR A 343 -7.61 -15.80 3.53
C TYR A 343 -6.36 -15.42 2.75
N SER A 344 -5.49 -14.59 3.35
CA SER A 344 -4.14 -14.34 2.81
C SER A 344 -3.29 -15.62 2.71
N ASN A 345 -3.51 -16.59 3.60
CA ASN A 345 -2.82 -17.88 3.55
C ASN A 345 -3.18 -18.69 2.30
N GLN A 346 -4.43 -18.61 1.81
CA GLN A 346 -4.79 -19.27 0.56
C GLN A 346 -3.96 -18.75 -0.60
N PHE A 347 -3.78 -17.43 -0.66
CA PHE A 347 -2.93 -16.78 -1.67
C PHE A 347 -1.49 -17.28 -1.60
N ILE A 348 -0.89 -17.33 -0.40
CA ILE A 348 0.49 -17.80 -0.20
C ILE A 348 0.66 -19.25 -0.66
N PHE A 349 -0.27 -20.13 -0.31
CA PHE A 349 -0.20 -21.56 -0.67
C PHE A 349 -0.35 -21.75 -2.19
N ILE A 350 -1.29 -21.04 -2.84
CA ILE A 350 -1.48 -21.12 -4.28
C ILE A 350 -0.26 -20.54 -5.02
N THR A 351 0.32 -19.45 -4.53
CA THR A 351 1.58 -18.92 -5.08
C THR A 351 2.72 -19.94 -4.95
N TYR A 352 2.81 -20.64 -3.83
CA TYR A 352 3.78 -21.72 -3.68
C TYR A 352 3.58 -22.84 -4.71
N PHE A 353 2.33 -23.23 -4.97
CA PHE A 353 2.01 -24.21 -6.02
C PHE A 353 2.53 -23.75 -7.39
N PHE A 354 2.21 -22.52 -7.82
CA PHE A 354 2.70 -21.99 -9.09
C PHE A 354 4.22 -21.77 -9.14
N ASN A 355 4.87 -21.60 -7.97
CA ASN A 355 6.32 -21.54 -7.88
C ASN A 355 7.01 -22.88 -8.14
N LYS A 356 6.33 -24.00 -7.92
CA LYS A 356 6.90 -25.35 -8.10
C LYS A 356 6.30 -26.09 -9.29
N THR A 357 5.19 -25.59 -9.83
CA THR A 357 4.46 -26.17 -10.95
C THR A 357 4.22 -25.11 -12.02
N GLU A 358 5.11 -25.06 -13.01
CA GLU A 358 5.04 -24.03 -14.06
C GLU A 358 3.82 -24.19 -14.97
N ASN A 359 3.49 -25.45 -15.32
CA ASN A 359 2.39 -25.84 -16.19
C ASN A 359 1.53 -26.89 -15.48
N PRO A 360 0.55 -26.46 -14.67
CA PRO A 360 -0.30 -27.40 -13.94
C PRO A 360 -1.25 -28.15 -14.87
N THR A 361 -1.52 -29.41 -14.54
CA THR A 361 -2.53 -30.20 -15.26
C THR A 361 -3.94 -29.77 -14.86
N THR A 362 -4.94 -30.07 -15.70
CA THR A 362 -6.35 -29.82 -15.39
C THR A 362 -6.80 -30.49 -14.09
N GLU A 363 -6.26 -31.68 -13.80
CA GLU A 363 -6.54 -32.39 -12.55
C GLU A 363 -5.96 -31.65 -11.33
N GLN A 364 -4.72 -31.18 -11.40
CA GLN A 364 -4.10 -30.41 -10.32
C GLN A 364 -4.85 -29.10 -10.07
N LEU A 365 -5.28 -28.41 -11.13
CA LEU A 365 -6.11 -27.21 -11.01
C LEU A 365 -7.45 -27.53 -10.34
N GLN A 366 -8.09 -28.64 -10.69
CA GLN A 366 -9.35 -29.05 -10.06
C GLN A 366 -9.18 -29.38 -8.57
N VAL A 367 -8.09 -30.06 -8.20
CA VAL A 367 -7.74 -30.31 -6.79
C VAL A 367 -7.49 -28.99 -6.06
N LEU A 368 -6.83 -28.03 -6.69
CA LEU A 368 -6.58 -26.71 -6.11
C LEU A 368 -7.86 -25.90 -5.91
N LYS A 369 -8.81 -25.96 -6.86
CA LYS A 369 -10.16 -25.36 -6.71
C LYS A 369 -10.91 -25.98 -5.54
N ASN A 370 -10.93 -27.32 -5.47
CA ASN A 370 -11.59 -28.03 -4.37
C ASN A 370 -10.96 -27.65 -3.02
N TRP A 371 -9.63 -27.60 -2.95
CA TRP A 371 -8.90 -27.15 -1.76
C TRP A 371 -9.26 -25.73 -1.35
N PHE A 372 -9.34 -24.79 -2.30
CA PHE A 372 -9.76 -23.42 -2.02
C PHE A 372 -11.16 -23.36 -1.38
N TRP A 373 -12.12 -24.09 -1.95
CA TRP A 373 -13.49 -24.11 -1.43
C TRP A 373 -13.60 -24.79 -0.07
N VAL A 374 -12.97 -25.96 0.10
CA VAL A 374 -12.97 -26.68 1.37
C VAL A 374 -12.36 -25.82 2.47
N THR A 375 -11.20 -25.19 2.22
CA THR A 375 -10.54 -24.35 3.23
C THR A 375 -11.32 -23.07 3.55
N THR A 376 -12.07 -22.54 2.58
CA THR A 376 -12.96 -21.38 2.76
C THR A 376 -14.16 -21.73 3.63
N TYR A 377 -14.92 -22.77 3.30
CA TYR A 377 -16.16 -23.13 4.00
C TYR A 377 -15.95 -23.74 5.38
N SER A 378 -14.81 -24.39 5.61
CA SER A 378 -14.46 -25.00 6.90
C SER A 378 -13.84 -24.03 7.91
N ASN A 379 -13.69 -22.75 7.55
CA ASN A 379 -12.94 -21.76 8.32
C ASN A 379 -11.53 -22.23 8.72
N TYR A 380 -10.88 -22.95 7.81
CA TYR A 380 -9.68 -23.73 8.03
C TYR A 380 -8.55 -22.97 8.73
N PHE A 381 -8.27 -21.74 8.28
CA PHE A 381 -7.21 -20.90 8.83
C PHE A 381 -7.64 -20.08 10.06
N THR A 382 -8.92 -20.09 10.42
CA THR A 382 -9.41 -19.51 11.67
C THR A 382 -9.42 -20.55 12.80
N ILE A 383 -9.79 -21.81 12.50
CA ILE A 383 -9.85 -22.88 13.51
C ILE A 383 -8.47 -23.45 13.86
N TYR A 384 -7.51 -23.38 12.94
CA TYR A 384 -6.16 -23.85 13.17
C TYR A 384 -5.26 -22.75 13.73
N ASN A 385 -4.62 -23.04 14.86
CA ASN A 385 -3.54 -22.23 15.40
C ASN A 385 -2.31 -22.27 14.49
N LEU A 386 -1.33 -21.42 14.77
CA LEU A 386 -0.15 -21.26 13.92
C LEU A 386 0.59 -22.58 13.68
N SER A 387 0.77 -23.42 14.71
CA SER A 387 1.45 -24.70 14.55
C SER A 387 0.73 -25.63 13.59
N LYS A 388 -0.61 -25.70 13.64
CA LYS A 388 -1.40 -26.54 12.73
C LYS A 388 -1.43 -25.99 11.31
N GLN A 389 -1.40 -24.67 11.16
CA GLN A 389 -1.23 -24.04 9.85
C GLN A 389 0.12 -24.40 9.22
N ARG A 390 1.20 -24.55 10.02
CA ARG A 390 2.49 -25.06 9.51
C ARG A 390 2.37 -26.48 8.99
N THR A 391 1.74 -27.37 9.77
CA THR A 391 1.51 -28.76 9.34
C THR A 391 0.61 -28.84 8.10
N ALA A 392 -0.38 -27.95 8.00
CA ALA A 392 -1.19 -27.80 6.81
C ALA A 392 -0.35 -27.38 5.59
N PHE A 393 0.57 -26.44 5.75
CA PHE A 393 1.47 -26.04 4.67
C PHE A 393 2.38 -27.19 4.24
N GLN A 394 2.97 -27.93 5.19
CA GLN A 394 3.78 -29.13 4.89
C GLN A 394 2.98 -30.20 4.15
N THR A 395 1.70 -30.36 4.48
CA THR A 395 0.81 -31.28 3.78
C THR A 395 0.52 -30.78 2.36
N PHE A 396 0.30 -29.48 2.19
CA PHE A 396 0.14 -28.86 0.89
C PHE A 396 1.42 -28.97 0.03
N GLN A 397 2.61 -28.84 0.62
CA GLN A 397 3.88 -29.07 -0.07
C GLN A 397 3.99 -30.52 -0.56
N ARG A 398 3.57 -31.50 0.23
CA ARG A 398 3.52 -32.91 -0.21
C ARG A 398 2.55 -33.13 -1.37
N PHE A 399 1.41 -32.43 -1.41
CA PHE A 399 0.53 -32.43 -2.59
C PHE A 399 1.28 -31.97 -3.84
N VAL A 400 2.04 -30.88 -3.76
CA VAL A 400 2.76 -30.29 -4.91
C VAL A 400 3.78 -31.27 -5.51
N PHE A 401 4.47 -32.08 -4.68
CA PHE A 401 5.53 -32.99 -5.14
C PHE A 401 5.09 -34.45 -5.32
N CYS A 402 4.14 -34.92 -4.51
CA CYS A 402 3.75 -36.33 -4.41
C CYS A 402 2.30 -36.59 -4.83
N ASN A 403 1.55 -35.56 -5.22
CA ASN A 403 0.12 -35.63 -5.59
C ASN A 403 -0.77 -36.24 -4.49
N GLU A 404 -0.38 -36.09 -3.21
CA GLU A 404 -1.20 -36.42 -2.04
C GLU A 404 -2.36 -35.44 -1.87
N SER A 405 -3.29 -35.72 -0.94
CA SER A 405 -4.35 -34.75 -0.60
C SER A 405 -3.76 -33.46 -0.01
N PRO A 406 -4.13 -32.27 -0.51
CA PRO A 406 -3.62 -30.99 0.00
C PRO A 406 -4.27 -30.55 1.33
N ILE A 407 -5.26 -31.30 1.83
CA ILE A 407 -6.03 -30.94 3.03
C ILE A 407 -5.46 -31.67 4.24
N PHE A 408 -5.04 -30.91 5.26
CA PHE A 408 -4.62 -31.46 6.54
C PHE A 408 -5.79 -31.53 7.53
N ILE A 409 -6.01 -32.73 8.08
CA ILE A 409 -7.05 -33.01 9.07
C ILE A 409 -6.37 -33.38 10.39
N ASP A 410 -6.67 -32.62 11.44
CA ASP A 410 -6.15 -32.82 12.79
C ASP A 410 -7.01 -33.86 13.55
N GLY A 411 -6.56 -35.12 13.53
CA GLY A 411 -7.24 -36.23 14.19
C GLY A 411 -8.57 -36.61 13.51
N ASN A 412 -9.62 -36.86 14.31
CA ASN A 412 -10.95 -37.23 13.81
C ASN A 412 -11.89 -36.03 13.59
N LYS A 413 -11.35 -34.81 13.45
CA LYS A 413 -12.19 -33.63 13.19
C LYS A 413 -12.87 -33.75 11.83
N LYS A 414 -14.18 -33.57 11.82
CA LYS A 414 -14.94 -33.31 10.59
C LYS A 414 -15.06 -31.81 10.39
N PHE A 415 -14.81 -31.35 9.17
CA PHE A 415 -15.06 -29.96 8.82
C PHE A 415 -16.56 -29.74 8.66
N ALA A 416 -17.05 -28.74 9.37
CA ALA A 416 -18.43 -28.33 9.40
C ALA A 416 -18.53 -26.90 8.89
N ILE A 417 -19.62 -26.59 8.19
CA ILE A 417 -19.88 -25.23 7.72
C ILE A 417 -20.45 -24.40 8.86
N GLU A 418 -20.07 -23.12 8.95
CA GLU A 418 -20.76 -22.17 9.82
C GLU A 418 -22.20 -21.89 9.35
N LYS A 419 -23.07 -21.63 10.31
CA LYS A 419 -24.47 -21.26 10.07
C LYS A 419 -24.58 -20.15 9.02
N PHE A 420 -25.65 -20.20 8.22
CA PHE A 420 -25.91 -19.19 7.21
C PHE A 420 -25.85 -17.78 7.82
N PRO A 421 -25.07 -16.84 7.23
CA PRO A 421 -24.77 -15.57 7.87
C PRO A 421 -26.04 -14.72 8.03
N LYS A 422 -26.26 -14.17 9.24
CA LYS A 422 -27.37 -13.21 9.49
C LYS A 422 -27.15 -11.87 8.77
N LYS A 423 -25.91 -11.56 8.41
CA LYS A 423 -25.46 -10.36 7.70
C LYS A 423 -24.26 -10.72 6.82
N ILE A 424 -24.31 -10.34 5.56
CA ILE A 424 -23.17 -10.50 4.64
C ILE A 424 -22.21 -9.34 4.88
N SER A 425 -20.97 -9.66 5.24
CA SER A 425 -19.88 -8.69 5.41
C SER A 425 -18.64 -9.21 4.71
N MET A 426 -18.04 -8.38 3.87
CA MET A 426 -16.76 -8.67 3.22
C MET A 426 -15.57 -8.65 4.20
N GLY A 427 -15.80 -8.40 5.49
CA GLY A 427 -14.83 -8.65 6.55
C GLY A 427 -14.83 -10.09 7.07
N SER A 428 -15.90 -10.87 6.81
CA SER A 428 -16.05 -12.24 7.31
C SER A 428 -15.78 -13.26 6.21
N VAL A 429 -15.09 -14.35 6.54
CA VAL A 429 -14.81 -15.45 5.59
C VAL A 429 -16.10 -16.07 5.08
N ARG A 430 -17.06 -16.35 5.97
CA ARG A 430 -18.35 -16.92 5.59
C ARG A 430 -19.14 -16.03 4.64
N GLY A 431 -19.10 -14.70 4.83
CA GLY A 431 -19.72 -13.73 3.93
C GLY A 431 -19.05 -13.71 2.55
N LYS A 432 -17.72 -13.77 2.50
CA LYS A 432 -16.96 -13.88 1.24
C LYS A 432 -17.25 -15.21 0.52
N ALA A 433 -17.34 -16.32 1.26
CA ALA A 433 -17.67 -17.64 0.72
C ALA A 433 -19.03 -17.62 0.00
N LEU A 434 -20.05 -17.05 0.64
CA LEU A 434 -21.38 -16.90 0.05
C LEU A 434 -21.36 -16.01 -1.19
N ALA A 435 -20.65 -14.87 -1.13
CA ALA A 435 -20.53 -13.96 -2.26
C ALA A 435 -19.84 -14.61 -3.47
N LEU A 436 -18.73 -15.33 -3.22
CA LEU A 436 -18.02 -16.08 -4.26
C LEU A 436 -18.89 -17.22 -4.81
N PHE A 437 -19.62 -17.93 -3.96
CA PHE A 437 -20.52 -18.99 -4.41
C PHE A 437 -21.57 -18.44 -5.37
N MET A 438 -22.21 -17.32 -5.01
CA MET A 438 -23.22 -16.70 -5.87
C MET A 438 -22.64 -16.23 -7.21
N LEU A 439 -21.43 -15.66 -7.20
CA LEU A 439 -20.72 -15.24 -8.42
C LEU A 439 -20.36 -16.42 -9.33
N ASN A 440 -19.90 -17.52 -8.75
CA ASN A 440 -19.56 -18.71 -9.53
C ASN A 440 -20.83 -19.39 -10.04
N TYR A 441 -21.88 -19.49 -9.23
CA TYR A 441 -23.16 -20.07 -9.60
C TYR A 441 -23.78 -19.34 -10.80
N SER A 442 -23.71 -18.00 -10.83
CA SER A 442 -24.27 -17.24 -11.96
C SER A 442 -23.59 -17.50 -13.30
N ARG A 443 -22.41 -18.13 -13.28
CA ARG A 443 -21.66 -18.58 -14.46
C ARG A 443 -21.64 -20.10 -14.62
N ASP A 444 -22.45 -20.84 -13.86
CA ASP A 444 -22.43 -22.30 -13.82
C ASP A 444 -21.03 -22.86 -13.48
N PHE A 445 -20.25 -22.14 -12.67
CA PHE A 445 -18.86 -22.44 -12.32
C PHE A 445 -17.89 -22.52 -13.52
N ASN A 446 -18.26 -21.93 -14.66
CA ASN A 446 -17.39 -21.83 -15.82
C ASN A 446 -16.37 -20.70 -15.67
N PRO A 447 -15.13 -20.88 -16.17
CA PRO A 447 -14.10 -19.85 -16.10
C PRO A 447 -14.48 -18.53 -16.79
N VAL A 448 -13.77 -17.46 -16.43
CA VAL A 448 -13.84 -16.18 -17.14
C VAL A 448 -12.97 -16.24 -18.40
N GLU A 449 -13.56 -15.93 -19.55
CA GLU A 449 -12.84 -15.82 -20.82
C GLU A 449 -11.97 -14.55 -20.88
N ASN A 450 -10.86 -14.62 -21.60
CA ASN A 450 -9.89 -13.51 -21.73
C ASN A 450 -10.54 -12.25 -22.31
N GLY A 451 -10.24 -11.07 -21.74
CA GLY A 451 -10.70 -9.76 -22.24
C GLY A 451 -11.90 -9.17 -21.49
N ASN A 452 -12.48 -9.89 -20.53
CA ASN A 452 -13.60 -9.45 -19.70
C ASN A 452 -13.17 -8.97 -18.30
N GLU A 453 -11.89 -8.66 -18.08
CA GLU A 453 -11.33 -8.34 -16.76
C GLU A 453 -11.86 -7.01 -16.17
N ALA A 454 -12.37 -6.09 -17.01
CA ALA A 454 -12.70 -4.70 -16.64
C ALA A 454 -14.15 -4.44 -16.19
N ASP A 455 -15.01 -5.46 -16.18
CA ASP A 455 -16.47 -5.30 -16.28
C ASP A 455 -17.27 -5.75 -15.03
N PHE A 456 -16.65 -5.72 -13.84
CA PHE A 456 -17.29 -6.17 -12.59
C PHE A 456 -17.75 -5.00 -11.71
N ARG A 457 -19.02 -4.98 -11.27
CA ARG A 457 -19.54 -3.95 -10.34
C ARG A 457 -20.44 -4.54 -9.25
N THR A 458 -20.41 -3.91 -8.08
CA THR A 458 -21.25 -4.26 -6.93
C THR A 458 -22.47 -3.34 -6.88
N ALA A 459 -23.69 -3.86 -6.72
CA ALA A 459 -24.89 -3.03 -6.61
C ALA A 459 -25.87 -3.54 -5.53
N LYS A 460 -26.73 -2.64 -5.05
CA LYS A 460 -27.86 -3.00 -4.19
C LYS A 460 -29.06 -3.34 -5.07
N ILE A 461 -29.81 -4.36 -4.66
CA ILE A 461 -31.05 -4.75 -5.36
C ILE A 461 -32.11 -3.63 -5.23
N PHE A 462 -32.14 -2.95 -4.09
CA PHE A 462 -33.09 -1.88 -3.82
C PHE A 462 -32.37 -0.68 -3.19
N ASP A 463 -32.36 0.47 -3.87
CA ASP A 463 -31.76 1.72 -3.38
C ASP A 463 -32.69 2.48 -2.41
N VAL A 464 -33.99 2.27 -2.50
CA VAL A 464 -35.01 3.08 -1.79
C VAL A 464 -35.23 2.62 -0.34
N TYR A 465 -34.89 1.36 -0.03
CA TYR A 465 -35.05 0.85 1.33
C TYR A 465 -33.78 1.07 2.13
N THR A 466 -33.88 1.86 3.20
CA THR A 466 -32.84 2.09 4.22
C THR A 466 -32.59 0.84 5.08
N PHE A 467 -32.55 -0.36 4.49
CA PHE A 467 -32.06 -1.55 5.15
C PHE A 467 -30.54 -1.45 5.23
N LYS A 468 -30.05 -0.94 6.38
CA LYS A 468 -28.63 -0.97 6.74
C LYS A 468 -28.08 -2.40 6.64
N ASN A 469 -27.41 -2.70 5.52
CA ASN A 469 -26.49 -3.81 5.30
C ASN A 469 -27.05 -5.24 5.20
N LYS A 470 -28.06 -5.55 4.39
CA LYS A 470 -28.49 -6.96 4.26
C LYS A 470 -28.36 -7.64 2.91
N ASP A 471 -28.46 -6.98 1.76
CA ASP A 471 -28.48 -7.71 0.48
C ASP A 471 -27.78 -6.92 -0.64
N GLU A 472 -26.44 -6.89 -0.62
CA GLU A 472 -25.63 -6.41 -1.74
C GLU A 472 -25.37 -7.57 -2.72
N ILE A 473 -25.68 -7.39 -4.00
CA ILE A 473 -25.36 -8.36 -5.07
C ILE A 473 -24.09 -7.89 -5.80
N LEU A 474 -23.18 -8.82 -6.05
CA LEU A 474 -22.06 -8.63 -6.97
C LEU A 474 -22.53 -9.01 -8.38
N MET A 475 -22.40 -8.11 -9.36
CA MET A 475 -22.91 -8.30 -10.73
C MET A 475 -21.81 -8.10 -11.79
N PHE A 476 -22.03 -8.71 -12.95
CA PHE A 476 -21.24 -8.54 -14.17
C PHE A 476 -21.93 -7.49 -15.06
N GLU A 477 -21.19 -6.47 -15.50
CA GLU A 477 -21.67 -5.43 -16.41
C GLU A 477 -20.68 -5.37 -17.60
N ASN A 478 -20.93 -6.17 -18.63
CA ASN A 478 -20.13 -6.16 -19.86
C ASN A 478 -20.37 -4.84 -20.58
N SER A 479 -19.36 -4.00 -20.75
CA SER A 479 -19.53 -2.69 -21.42
C SER A 479 -19.66 -2.79 -22.95
N SER A 480 -19.39 -3.96 -23.52
CA SER A 480 -19.46 -4.22 -24.97
C SER A 480 -20.82 -4.77 -25.44
N GLU A 481 -21.57 -5.38 -24.53
CA GLU A 481 -22.97 -5.74 -24.74
C GLU A 481 -23.80 -4.78 -23.90
N ASN A 482 -24.67 -3.96 -24.51
CA ASN A 482 -25.62 -3.09 -23.82
C ASN A 482 -26.68 -3.89 -23.03
N THR A 483 -26.28 -4.82 -22.18
CA THR A 483 -27.09 -5.53 -21.21
C THR A 483 -26.80 -4.95 -19.83
N ASN A 484 -27.09 -3.65 -19.68
CA ASN A 484 -27.28 -3.03 -18.37
C ASN A 484 -28.50 -3.68 -17.72
N VAL A 485 -28.37 -4.85 -17.10
CA VAL A 485 -29.53 -5.55 -16.52
C VAL A 485 -30.06 -4.82 -15.28
N PHE A 486 -29.33 -3.84 -14.71
CA PHE A 486 -29.69 -3.24 -13.41
C PHE A 486 -29.39 -1.74 -13.23
N TYR A 487 -29.14 -0.97 -14.30
CA TYR A 487 -28.78 0.46 -14.16
C TYR A 487 -29.75 1.45 -14.81
N GLU A 488 -31.03 1.13 -14.88
CA GLU A 488 -32.06 2.17 -15.03
C GLU A 488 -32.77 2.41 -13.69
N LYS A 489 -32.84 3.69 -13.30
CA LYS A 489 -33.63 4.22 -12.17
C LYS A 489 -34.92 3.40 -11.99
N PHE A 490 -34.93 2.57 -10.94
CA PHE A 490 -35.88 1.48 -10.76
C PHE A 490 -37.31 1.98 -10.50
N ASP A 491 -38.17 1.90 -11.52
CA ASP A 491 -39.61 2.12 -11.36
C ASP A 491 -40.30 0.82 -10.88
N SER A 492 -40.86 0.89 -9.68
CA SER A 492 -41.32 -0.20 -8.81
C SER A 492 -42.42 -1.15 -9.33
N LYS A 493 -42.80 -1.10 -10.61
CA LYS A 493 -44.09 -1.66 -11.05
C LYS A 493 -44.06 -2.88 -11.97
N ASN A 494 -42.91 -3.35 -12.46
CA ASN A 494 -42.81 -4.62 -13.19
C ASN A 494 -41.35 -5.04 -13.31
N ILE A 495 -40.86 -5.91 -12.42
CA ILE A 495 -39.50 -6.47 -12.55
C ILE A 495 -39.62 -7.93 -12.98
N SER A 496 -39.36 -8.18 -14.27
CA SER A 496 -39.02 -9.51 -14.76
C SER A 496 -37.51 -9.67 -14.58
N PHE A 497 -37.09 -10.60 -13.71
CA PHE A 497 -35.69 -11.00 -13.63
C PHE A 497 -35.48 -12.11 -14.65
N PRO A 498 -34.84 -11.83 -15.81
CA PRO A 498 -34.85 -12.75 -16.94
C PRO A 498 -33.98 -14.00 -16.72
N ASN A 499 -33.30 -14.13 -15.57
CA ASN A 499 -32.27 -15.14 -15.39
C ASN A 499 -32.25 -15.76 -13.98
N GLU A 500 -32.71 -17.00 -13.89
CA GLU A 500 -32.69 -17.83 -12.67
C GLU A 500 -31.27 -18.03 -12.10
N LYS A 501 -30.22 -17.81 -12.90
CA LYS A 501 -28.80 -17.92 -12.51
C LYS A 501 -28.38 -16.98 -11.37
N TYR A 502 -29.20 -16.01 -10.99
CA TYR A 502 -28.94 -15.10 -9.85
C TYR A 502 -29.82 -15.38 -8.63
N PHE A 503 -30.50 -16.54 -8.61
CA PHE A 503 -31.44 -16.96 -7.58
C PHE A 503 -32.68 -16.03 -7.49
N LEU A 504 -33.02 -15.34 -8.57
CA LEU A 504 -34.12 -14.39 -8.67
C LEU A 504 -35.29 -15.03 -9.41
N GLY A 505 -36.51 -14.89 -8.89
CA GLY A 505 -37.76 -15.21 -9.59
C GLY A 505 -38.44 -13.96 -10.13
N ASN A 506 -39.69 -14.04 -10.58
CA ASN A 506 -40.48 -12.83 -10.89
C ASN A 506 -40.72 -12.01 -9.61
N PHE A 507 -40.54 -10.69 -9.70
CA PHE A 507 -40.85 -9.81 -8.59
C PHE A 507 -42.37 -9.70 -8.42
N ASN A 508 -42.85 -10.03 -7.24
CA ASN A 508 -44.19 -9.64 -6.81
C ASN A 508 -44.10 -8.31 -6.06
N ASP A 509 -45.20 -7.54 -5.96
CA ASP A 509 -45.27 -6.22 -5.30
C ASP A 509 -44.87 -6.19 -3.80
N ASN A 510 -44.33 -7.30 -3.25
CA ASN A 510 -43.82 -7.44 -1.90
C ASN A 510 -42.30 -7.76 -1.88
N PRO A 511 -41.44 -6.75 -1.65
CA PRO A 511 -39.99 -6.94 -1.57
C PRO A 511 -39.51 -7.92 -0.48
N GLU A 512 -40.19 -7.98 0.67
CA GLU A 512 -39.77 -8.86 1.78
C GLU A 512 -40.02 -10.33 1.45
N ALA A 513 -41.18 -10.65 0.88
CA ALA A 513 -41.50 -12.00 0.43
C ALA A 513 -40.53 -12.46 -0.67
N PHE A 514 -40.21 -11.56 -1.61
CA PHE A 514 -39.25 -11.80 -2.67
C PHE A 514 -37.83 -12.12 -2.15
N LEU A 515 -37.32 -11.32 -1.20
CA LEU A 515 -36.01 -11.55 -0.58
C LEU A 515 -35.98 -12.86 0.24
N LYS A 516 -37.09 -13.21 0.91
CA LYS A 516 -37.22 -14.47 1.65
C LYS A 516 -37.14 -15.69 0.73
N GLU A 517 -37.86 -15.66 -0.40
CA GLU A 517 -37.82 -16.73 -1.40
C GLU A 517 -36.42 -16.90 -2.00
N ARG A 518 -35.80 -15.80 -2.42
CA ARG A 518 -34.43 -15.78 -2.94
C ARG A 518 -33.45 -16.39 -1.96
N LYS A 519 -33.53 -16.00 -0.68
CA LYS A 519 -32.68 -16.55 0.38
C LYS A 519 -32.85 -18.07 0.50
N GLY A 520 -34.08 -18.58 0.40
CA GLY A 520 -34.35 -20.02 0.39
C GLY A 520 -33.63 -20.74 -0.75
N LYS A 521 -33.74 -20.22 -1.97
CA LYS A 521 -33.04 -20.78 -3.15
C LYS A 521 -31.52 -20.77 -3.01
N ILE A 522 -30.95 -19.66 -2.50
CA ILE A 522 -29.52 -19.55 -2.24
C ILE A 522 -29.07 -20.63 -1.25
N ILE A 523 -29.80 -20.84 -0.15
CA ILE A 523 -29.47 -21.84 0.86
C ILE A 523 -29.51 -23.25 0.27
N GLU A 524 -30.54 -23.57 -0.52
CA GLU A 524 -30.69 -24.90 -1.13
C GLU A 524 -29.53 -25.23 -2.07
N GLU A 525 -29.21 -24.31 -2.98
CA GLU A 525 -28.15 -24.50 -3.97
C GLU A 525 -26.75 -24.47 -3.34
N GLU A 526 -26.55 -23.60 -2.35
CA GLU A 526 -25.31 -23.60 -1.55
C GLU A 526 -25.14 -24.93 -0.82
N MET A 527 -26.21 -25.47 -0.22
CA MET A 527 -26.15 -26.77 0.45
C MET A 527 -25.77 -27.90 -0.52
N LYS A 528 -26.32 -27.90 -1.74
CA LYS A 528 -25.95 -28.88 -2.79
C LYS A 528 -24.46 -28.76 -3.13
N PHE A 529 -23.99 -27.54 -3.33
CA PHE A 529 -22.58 -27.26 -3.63
C PHE A 529 -21.66 -27.72 -2.50
N VAL A 530 -21.96 -27.38 -1.25
CA VAL A 530 -21.05 -27.72 -0.16
C VAL A 530 -21.06 -29.22 0.15
N LYS A 531 -22.19 -29.90 -0.02
CA LYS A 531 -22.24 -31.38 0.05
C LYS A 531 -21.36 -32.03 -1.02
N SER A 532 -21.24 -31.45 -2.21
CA SER A 532 -20.35 -31.98 -3.26
C SER A 532 -18.85 -31.86 -2.91
N LEU A 533 -18.50 -30.93 -2.00
CA LEU A 533 -17.15 -30.79 -1.44
C LEU A 533 -16.85 -31.78 -0.30
N GLY A 534 -17.83 -32.61 0.10
CA GLY A 534 -17.68 -33.57 1.21
C GLY A 534 -17.74 -32.94 2.60
N LEU A 535 -18.38 -31.77 2.74
CA LEU A 535 -18.53 -31.05 4.00
C LEU A 535 -19.93 -31.21 4.59
N ASP A 536 -20.01 -31.26 5.93
CA ASP A 536 -21.29 -31.37 6.66
C ASP A 536 -21.98 -30.00 6.77
N TYR A 537 -23.22 -29.90 6.31
CA TYR A 537 -24.07 -28.70 6.45
C TYR A 537 -24.93 -28.84 7.71
N PHE A 538 -24.58 -28.10 8.78
CA PHE A 538 -25.36 -28.11 10.02
C PHE A 538 -26.56 -27.16 9.91
N GLU A 539 -27.74 -27.71 9.60
CA GLU A 539 -29.03 -27.03 9.79
C GLU A 539 -29.46 -27.13 11.25
N ASP A 540 -29.10 -26.16 12.08
CA ASP A 540 -29.84 -25.93 13.33
C ASP A 540 -30.80 -24.76 13.13
N GLY A 541 -32.06 -25.10 12.80
CA GLY A 541 -33.22 -24.26 13.07
C GLY A 541 -33.95 -23.66 11.86
N PHE A 542 -34.55 -24.49 11.01
CA PHE A 542 -35.90 -24.18 10.53
C PHE A 542 -36.87 -24.52 11.68
N ILE A 543 -36.91 -23.67 12.70
CA ILE A 543 -38.10 -23.58 13.55
C ILE A 543 -39.00 -22.63 12.77
N SER A 544 -40.07 -23.18 12.19
CA SER A 544 -41.24 -22.40 11.83
C SER A 544 -41.63 -21.54 13.04
N ASP A 545 -41.86 -20.25 12.82
CA ASP A 545 -42.34 -19.29 13.82
C ASP A 545 -43.79 -19.62 14.31
N GLU A 546 -44.10 -20.89 14.62
CA GLU A 546 -45.43 -21.31 15.11
C GLU A 546 -45.41 -22.06 16.45
N ASP A 547 -44.28 -22.54 16.99
CA ASP A 547 -44.27 -23.28 18.27
C ASP A 547 -43.37 -22.65 19.35
N THR A 548 -43.68 -21.42 19.77
CA THR A 548 -43.30 -20.93 21.11
C THR A 548 -44.47 -20.19 21.77
N LYS A 549 -45.52 -20.95 22.09
CA LYS A 549 -46.32 -20.73 23.29
C LYS A 549 -46.01 -21.87 24.25
N GLU A 550 -45.91 -21.56 25.54
CA GLU A 550 -45.54 -22.47 26.65
C GLU A 550 -44.02 -22.70 26.71
N ASP A 551 -43.24 -22.36 27.74
CA ASP A 551 -43.51 -22.17 29.16
C ASP A 551 -42.59 -21.09 29.73
N TRP A 552 -43.18 -20.09 30.39
CA TRP A 552 -42.52 -19.32 31.46
C TRP A 552 -43.31 -19.55 32.74
N ASN A 553 -43.04 -20.68 33.38
CA ASN A 553 -43.38 -20.96 34.76
C ASN A 553 -42.24 -21.77 35.39
N ASN A 554 -41.32 -21.08 36.07
CA ASN A 554 -40.87 -21.35 37.43
C ASN A 554 -39.43 -20.90 37.68
N SER A 555 -39.30 -20.18 38.79
CA SER A 555 -38.10 -19.83 39.58
C SER A 555 -37.11 -18.83 39.01
#